data_AF-A0A7X9XAU3-F1
#
_entry.id   AF-A0A7X9XAU3-F1
#
_cell.length_a   1.000
_cell.length_b   1.000
_cell.length_c   1.000
_cell.angle_alpha   90.00
_cell.angle_beta   90.00
_cell.angle_gamma   90.00
#
_symmetry.space_group_name_H-M   'P 1'
#
loop_
_entity.id
_entity.type
_entity.pdbx_description
1 polymer ?
#
loop_
_entity_poly.entity_id
_entity_poly.type
_entity_poly.pdbx_seq_one_letter_code
_entity_poly.pdbx_strand_id
1 'polypeptide(L)'
;MNVQKKLLALGALLILNAGAYAQTETQTPEVEIMKGKKVHLRSKDALTNSSSYWKVNEDKAVSGEKLTMKGVQYSKGLGVHAPSNMTFKVPPKAQYFYVVPGPDDAHNGLIKMSIKVDNEEVFNSGVISSKKGYKPKMHAIDVTGATIITLVVDELEDKGGDHADWAEAFFVEGKKANKPKNPDLMSKLESELADDELAGEKVHLTKELASTVDSYWRVMNNEGIEGGKISLKGKKYNKGLGVHAPSTLVFPVEANYKQFVVTPGANDSNGGIIRMRILIDGQEAYNSGAIKSTKQKPERLVLDVAGKKQVTLIVDEEDGERGGDHASWASAYFMLSGGTK
;
A
#
# COMPACT_ATOMS: atom_id res chain seq x y z
N MET A 1 -62.40 36.22 53.26
CA MET A 1 -61.04 36.78 53.22
C MET A 1 -60.06 35.62 53.06
N ASN A 2 -59.34 35.56 51.93
CA ASN A 2 -57.91 35.14 51.77
C ASN A 2 -57.38 33.97 52.65
N VAL A 3 -56.68 32.91 52.19
CA VAL A 3 -55.83 32.65 51.01
C VAL A 3 -55.68 31.13 50.86
N GLN A 4 -55.39 30.65 49.63
CA GLN A 4 -54.86 29.32 49.34
C GLN A 4 -53.57 28.98 50.10
N LYS A 5 -53.36 27.68 50.42
CA LYS A 5 -52.24 26.88 49.89
C LYS A 5 -52.39 25.40 50.27
N LYS A 6 -52.30 24.56 49.23
CA LYS A 6 -52.27 23.09 49.27
C LYS A 6 -50.97 22.59 49.93
N LEU A 7 -51.04 21.47 50.65
CA LEU A 7 -49.98 20.45 50.63
C LEU A 7 -50.48 19.08 51.13
N LEU A 8 -50.19 18.05 50.30
CA LEU A 8 -49.90 16.64 50.58
C LEU A 8 -50.76 15.81 51.55
N ALA A 9 -51.42 14.78 51.01
CA ALA A 9 -50.96 13.38 51.05
C ALA A 9 -52.16 12.43 50.90
N LEU A 10 -52.25 11.70 49.78
CA LEU A 10 -53.08 10.49 49.72
C LEU A 10 -52.23 9.37 49.12
N GLY A 11 -52.00 8.36 49.95
CA GLY A 11 -51.36 7.12 49.56
C GLY A 11 -52.34 6.16 48.87
N ALA A 12 -51.74 5.33 48.04
CA ALA A 12 -52.13 3.99 47.60
C ALA A 12 -53.39 3.83 46.72
N LEU A 13 -53.15 3.54 45.43
CA LEU A 13 -53.39 2.20 44.90
C LEU A 13 -52.52 1.98 43.64
N LEU A 14 -51.41 1.25 43.79
CA LEU A 14 -50.62 0.78 42.65
C LEU A 14 -51.32 -0.46 42.08
N ILE A 15 -51.87 -0.35 40.87
CA ILE A 15 -52.16 -1.52 40.03
C ILE A 15 -50.88 -1.79 39.25
N LEU A 16 -50.20 -2.89 39.58
CA LEU A 16 -49.08 -3.42 38.82
C LEU A 16 -49.59 -3.87 37.45
N ASN A 17 -49.33 -3.06 36.42
CA ASN A 17 -49.41 -3.52 35.05
C ASN A 17 -47.98 -3.89 34.63
N ALA A 18 -47.70 -5.20 34.56
CA ALA A 18 -46.43 -5.72 34.05
C ALA A 18 -46.40 -5.56 32.53
N GLY A 19 -46.23 -4.33 32.06
CA GLY A 19 -45.86 -4.04 30.70
C GLY A 19 -44.36 -4.27 30.55
N ALA A 20 -43.98 -5.37 29.91
CA ALA A 20 -42.62 -5.56 29.44
C ALA A 20 -42.26 -4.40 28.49
N TYR A 21 -41.44 -3.46 28.97
CA TYR A 21 -40.74 -2.54 28.09
C TYR A 21 -39.68 -3.36 27.35
N ALA A 22 -40.07 -3.92 26.21
CA ALA A 22 -39.10 -4.29 25.19
C ALA A 22 -38.45 -2.97 24.74
N GLN A 23 -37.22 -2.72 25.21
CA GLN A 23 -36.35 -1.75 24.56
C GLN A 23 -36.17 -2.24 23.13
N THR A 24 -36.83 -1.60 22.18
CA THR A 24 -36.52 -1.77 20.76
C THR A 24 -35.10 -1.25 20.57
N GLU A 25 -34.14 -2.18 20.53
CA GLU A 25 -32.81 -1.89 19.99
C GLU A 25 -33.02 -1.35 18.57
N THR A 26 -32.82 -0.05 18.38
CA THR A 26 -32.71 0.53 17.05
C THR A 26 -31.47 -0.07 16.40
N GLN A 27 -31.64 -1.18 15.68
CA GLN A 27 -30.62 -1.75 14.81
C GLN A 27 -30.17 -0.64 13.86
N THR A 28 -28.95 -0.18 14.04
CA THR A 28 -28.33 0.72 13.06
C THR A 28 -28.33 -0.02 11.72
N PRO A 29 -28.84 0.57 10.63
CA PRO A 29 -28.93 -0.13 9.36
C PRO A 29 -27.54 -0.65 8.97
N GLU A 30 -27.51 -1.93 8.59
CA GLU A 30 -26.32 -2.58 8.06
C GLU A 30 -25.88 -1.84 6.78
N VAL A 31 -24.58 -1.59 6.65
CA VAL A 31 -24.05 -0.84 5.51
C VAL A 31 -24.18 -1.72 4.25
N GLU A 32 -25.04 -1.31 3.31
CA GLU A 32 -25.14 -1.98 2.01
C GLU A 32 -23.88 -1.71 1.18
N ILE A 33 -23.19 -2.79 0.79
CA ILE A 33 -21.99 -2.67 -0.05
C ILE A 33 -22.42 -2.36 -1.48
N MET A 34 -21.93 -1.24 -2.00
CA MET A 34 -22.14 -0.84 -3.39
C MET A 34 -21.71 -1.97 -4.34
N LYS A 35 -22.54 -2.26 -5.35
CA LYS A 35 -22.17 -3.18 -6.44
C LYS A 35 -21.05 -2.58 -7.28
N GLY A 36 -20.00 -3.33 -7.52
CA GLY A 36 -18.88 -2.93 -8.36
C GLY A 36 -17.68 -3.86 -8.20
N LYS A 37 -16.60 -3.57 -8.93
CA LYS A 37 -15.34 -4.31 -8.76
C LYS A 37 -14.73 -3.95 -7.41
N LYS A 38 -14.49 -4.97 -6.58
CA LYS A 38 -13.77 -4.82 -5.31
C LYS A 38 -12.27 -4.84 -5.54
N VAL A 39 -11.55 -3.90 -4.93
CA VAL A 39 -10.09 -3.84 -4.91
C VAL A 39 -9.66 -3.85 -3.45
N HIS A 40 -9.29 -5.03 -2.95
CA HIS A 40 -8.83 -5.20 -1.57
C HIS A 40 -7.45 -4.57 -1.36
N LEU A 41 -7.24 -3.96 -0.19
CA LEU A 41 -5.91 -3.48 0.17
C LEU A 41 -4.93 -4.64 0.30
N ARG A 42 -3.70 -4.39 -0.10
CA ARG A 42 -2.54 -5.29 0.02
C ARG A 42 -1.42 -4.51 0.66
N SER A 43 -0.67 -5.12 1.58
CA SER A 43 0.43 -4.45 2.28
C SER A 43 1.49 -3.94 1.30
N LYS A 44 1.73 -4.68 0.21
CA LYS A 44 2.63 -4.29 -0.89
C LYS A 44 2.17 -3.07 -1.69
N ASP A 45 0.88 -2.73 -1.66
CA ASP A 45 0.33 -1.58 -2.38
C ASP A 45 0.44 -0.28 -1.56
N ALA A 46 0.94 -0.35 -0.32
CA ALA A 46 1.13 0.80 0.55
C ALA A 46 2.26 1.73 0.07
N LEU A 47 2.07 3.04 0.25
CA LEU A 47 3.04 4.07 -0.13
C LEU A 47 4.29 4.04 0.78
N THR A 48 5.39 4.66 0.31
CA THR A 48 6.71 4.74 0.97
C THR A 48 6.69 5.26 2.40
N ASN A 49 5.80 6.19 2.70
CA ASN A 49 5.65 6.81 4.00
C ASN A 49 4.82 5.96 4.98
N SER A 50 4.38 4.77 4.56
CA SER A 50 3.62 3.86 5.42
C SER A 50 4.53 3.15 6.42
N SER A 51 4.04 2.98 7.65
CA SER A 51 4.73 2.28 8.72
C SER A 51 3.75 1.61 9.68
N SER A 52 4.26 0.61 10.39
CA SER A 52 3.59 -0.07 11.50
C SER A 52 4.68 -0.46 12.49
N TYR A 53 4.39 -0.39 13.79
CA TYR A 53 5.37 -0.70 14.84
C TYR A 53 5.92 -2.11 14.71
N TRP A 54 5.04 -3.04 14.34
CA TRP A 54 5.40 -4.40 13.98
C TRP A 54 5.02 -4.71 12.53
N LYS A 55 5.34 -5.92 12.07
CA LYS A 55 5.08 -6.38 10.70
C LYS A 55 3.61 -6.14 10.31
N VAL A 56 3.36 -5.89 9.03
CA VAL A 56 2.00 -5.85 8.48
C VAL A 56 1.71 -7.21 7.89
N ASN A 57 0.66 -7.88 8.38
CA ASN A 57 0.22 -9.16 7.80
C ASN A 57 -1.01 -8.93 6.91
N GLU A 58 -1.03 -9.59 5.75
CA GLU A 58 -2.23 -9.67 4.90
C GLU A 58 -3.10 -10.85 5.35
N ASP A 59 -4.42 -10.62 5.42
CA ASP A 59 -5.46 -11.61 5.73
C ASP A 59 -5.26 -12.36 7.07
N LYS A 60 -4.43 -11.78 7.95
CA LYS A 60 -4.06 -12.29 9.27
C LYS A 60 -3.81 -11.13 10.22
N ALA A 61 -4.10 -11.33 11.49
CA ALA A 61 -3.73 -10.41 12.56
C ALA A 61 -2.21 -10.29 12.66
N VAL A 62 -1.70 -9.23 13.28
CA VAL A 62 -0.24 -8.96 13.32
C VAL A 62 0.56 -10.07 14.01
N SER A 63 -0.04 -10.78 14.96
CA SER A 63 0.51 -11.96 15.65
C SER A 63 0.50 -13.24 14.79
N GLY A 64 -0.27 -13.29 13.70
CA GLY A 64 -0.23 -14.34 12.67
C GLY A 64 -1.45 -15.27 12.61
N GLU A 65 -2.35 -15.15 13.57
CA GLU A 65 -3.68 -15.77 13.60
C GLU A 65 -4.67 -15.08 12.64
N LYS A 66 -5.93 -15.54 12.64
CA LYS A 66 -7.00 -14.94 11.83
C LYS A 66 -7.42 -13.61 12.42
N LEU A 67 -7.69 -12.63 11.56
CA LEU A 67 -8.30 -11.35 11.93
C LEU A 67 -9.61 -11.61 12.69
N THR A 68 -9.65 -11.28 13.98
CA THR A 68 -10.80 -11.63 14.82
C THR A 68 -11.19 -10.45 15.71
N MET A 69 -12.47 -10.05 15.66
CA MET A 69 -12.97 -8.93 16.44
C MET A 69 -14.33 -9.27 17.05
N LYS A 70 -14.43 -9.27 18.38
CA LYS A 70 -15.58 -9.73 19.16
C LYS A 70 -16.10 -11.11 18.73
N GLY A 71 -15.19 -12.04 18.48
CA GLY A 71 -15.46 -13.42 18.08
C GLY A 71 -15.80 -13.60 16.60
N VAL A 72 -15.95 -12.51 15.84
CA VAL A 72 -16.20 -12.58 14.38
C VAL A 72 -14.86 -12.67 13.66
N GLN A 73 -14.71 -13.71 12.83
CA GLN A 73 -13.52 -13.91 12.01
C GLN A 73 -13.69 -13.29 10.63
N TYR A 74 -12.65 -12.62 10.15
CA TYR A 74 -12.61 -12.00 8.83
C TYR A 74 -11.58 -12.69 7.95
N SER A 75 -11.93 -12.87 6.68
CA SER A 75 -11.09 -13.60 5.71
C SER A 75 -10.11 -12.70 4.96
N LYS A 76 -10.37 -11.39 4.98
CA LYS A 76 -9.60 -10.36 4.28
C LYS A 76 -9.29 -9.19 5.19
N GLY A 77 -8.14 -8.57 4.98
CA GLY A 77 -7.77 -7.33 5.67
C GLY A 77 -6.28 -7.20 5.93
N LEU A 78 -5.92 -6.23 6.76
CA LEU A 78 -4.55 -5.99 7.21
C LEU A 78 -4.49 -6.01 8.74
N GLY A 79 -3.63 -6.84 9.30
CA GLY A 79 -3.28 -6.82 10.72
C GLY A 79 -2.03 -5.97 10.94
N VAL A 80 -2.11 -5.02 11.89
CA VAL A 80 -1.06 -4.05 12.21
C VAL A 80 -0.87 -3.91 13.73
N HIS A 81 0.17 -3.20 14.15
CA HIS A 81 0.41 -2.84 15.54
C HIS A 81 0.59 -1.32 15.67
N ALA A 82 -0.03 -0.70 16.69
CA ALA A 82 0.17 0.72 16.96
C ALA A 82 1.62 1.02 17.44
N PRO A 83 2.19 2.19 17.12
CA PRO A 83 1.69 3.16 16.17
C PRO A 83 1.76 2.61 14.73
N SER A 84 0.71 2.85 13.95
CA SER A 84 0.67 2.50 12.53
C SER A 84 0.06 3.61 11.70
N ASN A 85 0.64 3.84 10.52
CA ASN A 85 0.16 4.77 9.52
C ASN A 85 0.32 4.11 8.14
N MET A 86 -0.75 3.61 7.56
CA MET A 86 -0.74 2.93 6.27
C MET A 86 -1.43 3.80 5.23
N THR A 87 -0.67 4.31 4.24
CA THR A 87 -1.21 5.17 3.19
C THR A 87 -1.28 4.43 1.86
N PHE A 88 -2.40 4.57 1.14
CA PHE A 88 -2.65 3.92 -0.15
C PHE A 88 -3.15 4.93 -1.18
N LYS A 89 -2.80 4.71 -2.45
CA LYS A 89 -3.43 5.43 -3.56
C LYS A 89 -4.88 4.97 -3.72
N VAL A 90 -5.80 5.92 -3.90
CA VAL A 90 -7.19 5.61 -4.24
C VAL A 90 -7.28 5.26 -5.73
N PRO A 91 -7.88 4.12 -6.12
CA PRO A 91 -8.07 3.79 -7.53
C PRO A 91 -8.87 4.88 -8.25
N PRO A 92 -8.53 5.26 -9.49
CA PRO A 92 -9.19 6.38 -10.18
C PRO A 92 -10.71 6.24 -10.33
N LYS A 93 -11.24 5.01 -10.31
CA LYS A 93 -12.68 4.72 -10.42
C LYS A 93 -13.35 4.48 -9.06
N ALA A 94 -12.62 4.46 -7.96
CA ALA A 94 -13.18 4.16 -6.64
C ALA A 94 -14.19 5.22 -6.22
N GLN A 95 -15.33 4.78 -5.70
CA GLN A 95 -16.36 5.65 -5.12
C GLN A 95 -16.43 5.50 -3.61
N TYR A 96 -16.36 4.26 -3.11
CA TYR A 96 -16.36 3.98 -1.68
C TYR A 96 -15.20 3.09 -1.28
N PHE A 97 -14.67 3.35 -0.09
CA PHE A 97 -13.82 2.43 0.65
C PHE A 97 -14.63 1.82 1.80
N TYR A 98 -14.65 0.50 1.84
CA TYR A 98 -15.33 -0.28 2.87
C TYR A 98 -14.30 -0.89 3.79
N VAL A 99 -14.55 -0.85 5.10
CA VAL A 99 -13.66 -1.44 6.11
C VAL A 99 -14.41 -1.69 7.42
N VAL A 100 -14.00 -2.74 8.13
CA VAL A 100 -14.33 -2.98 9.54
C VAL A 100 -13.05 -2.72 10.35
N PRO A 101 -12.89 -1.52 10.94
CA PRO A 101 -11.75 -1.23 11.81
C PRO A 101 -11.99 -1.80 13.21
N GLY A 102 -10.94 -2.25 13.89
CA GLY A 102 -11.01 -2.54 15.32
C GLY A 102 -9.75 -3.13 15.94
N PRO A 103 -9.72 -3.26 17.27
CA PRO A 103 -8.70 -4.00 18.00
C PRO A 103 -8.87 -5.49 17.74
N ASP A 104 -7.77 -6.19 17.46
CA ASP A 104 -7.80 -7.64 17.33
C ASP A 104 -8.06 -8.31 18.70
N ASP A 105 -8.80 -9.41 18.71
CA ASP A 105 -9.23 -10.11 19.91
C ASP A 105 -8.08 -10.79 20.69
N ALA A 106 -6.95 -11.08 20.03
CA ALA A 106 -5.83 -11.75 20.68
C ALA A 106 -5.18 -10.88 21.77
N HIS A 107 -5.38 -9.56 21.73
CA HIS A 107 -4.77 -8.62 22.65
C HIS A 107 -5.74 -7.55 23.17
N ASN A 108 -5.36 -6.83 24.23
CA ASN A 108 -6.24 -5.91 24.96
C ASN A 108 -5.71 -4.48 25.03
N GLY A 109 -4.77 -4.12 24.14
CA GLY A 109 -4.18 -2.79 24.06
C GLY A 109 -5.21 -1.68 23.84
N LEU A 110 -4.83 -0.46 24.23
CA LEU A 110 -5.66 0.72 24.05
C LEU A 110 -5.20 1.44 22.80
N ILE A 111 -6.08 1.49 21.81
CA ILE A 111 -5.80 2.10 20.52
C ILE A 111 -6.83 3.16 20.19
N LYS A 112 -6.44 4.07 19.29
CA LYS A 112 -7.37 4.95 18.58
C LYS A 112 -7.14 4.81 17.09
N MET A 113 -8.20 4.51 16.36
CA MET A 113 -8.15 4.30 14.92
C MET A 113 -8.78 5.48 14.19
N SER A 114 -8.10 5.99 13.18
CA SER A 114 -8.59 7.07 12.32
C SER A 114 -8.41 6.72 10.85
N ILE A 115 -9.33 7.18 10.00
CA ILE A 115 -9.17 7.12 8.54
C ILE A 115 -9.13 8.55 8.03
N LYS A 116 -8.13 8.85 7.20
CA LYS A 116 -8.01 10.13 6.50
C LYS A 116 -8.17 9.94 5.00
N VAL A 117 -8.89 10.83 4.34
CA VAL A 117 -9.02 10.92 2.88
C VAL A 117 -8.42 12.25 2.46
N ASP A 118 -7.42 12.22 1.57
CA ASP A 118 -6.67 13.42 1.16
C ASP A 118 -6.17 14.29 2.33
N ASN A 119 -5.72 13.62 3.40
CA ASN A 119 -5.24 14.17 4.68
C ASN A 119 -6.32 14.72 5.63
N GLU A 120 -7.60 14.71 5.25
CA GLU A 120 -8.72 15.07 6.11
C GLU A 120 -9.24 13.85 6.88
N GLU A 121 -9.39 13.94 8.20
CA GLU A 121 -9.95 12.85 9.01
C GLU A 121 -11.46 12.72 8.76
N VAL A 122 -11.89 11.54 8.30
CA VAL A 122 -13.30 11.23 7.96
C VAL A 122 -13.90 10.15 8.86
N PHE A 123 -13.07 9.46 9.64
CA PHE A 123 -13.48 8.50 10.64
C PHE A 123 -12.53 8.53 11.82
N ASN A 124 -13.09 8.34 13.02
CA ASN A 124 -12.37 8.25 14.28
C ASN A 124 -13.14 7.30 15.20
N SER A 125 -12.47 6.31 15.77
CA SER A 125 -13.11 5.34 16.67
C SER A 125 -13.28 5.84 18.11
N GLY A 126 -12.63 6.95 18.48
CA GLY A 126 -12.28 7.22 19.87
C GLY A 126 -11.30 6.18 20.42
N VAL A 127 -11.11 6.18 21.74
CA VAL A 127 -10.27 5.20 22.42
C VAL A 127 -11.03 3.89 22.60
N ILE A 128 -10.46 2.79 22.10
CA ILE A 128 -11.07 1.46 22.08
C ILE A 128 -10.10 0.36 22.51
N SER A 129 -10.64 -0.77 22.97
CA SER A 129 -9.91 -2.04 23.13
C SER A 129 -10.82 -3.23 22.82
N SER A 130 -10.24 -4.42 22.67
CA SER A 130 -11.01 -5.66 22.44
C SER A 130 -12.00 -5.95 23.57
N LYS A 131 -11.79 -5.39 24.77
CA LYS A 131 -12.69 -5.50 25.92
C LYS A 131 -13.75 -4.39 25.97
N LYS A 132 -13.41 -3.13 25.67
CA LYS A 132 -14.25 -1.96 25.97
C LYS A 132 -14.33 -0.97 24.80
N GLY A 133 -15.49 -0.31 24.68
CA GLY A 133 -15.67 0.85 23.80
C GLY A 133 -15.79 0.50 22.31
N TYR A 134 -15.87 -0.78 21.96
CA TYR A 134 -15.79 -1.25 20.60
C TYR A 134 -16.91 -2.23 20.22
N LYS A 135 -17.48 -2.02 19.03
CA LYS A 135 -18.40 -2.93 18.34
C LYS A 135 -18.00 -2.99 16.86
N PRO A 136 -17.61 -4.17 16.34
CA PRO A 136 -17.27 -4.30 14.92
C PRO A 136 -18.44 -3.88 14.04
N LYS A 137 -18.16 -2.98 13.11
CA LYS A 137 -19.13 -2.50 12.13
C LYS A 137 -18.42 -2.16 10.82
N MET A 138 -19.07 -2.50 9.71
CA MET A 138 -18.66 -2.02 8.40
C MET A 138 -18.89 -0.51 8.30
N HIS A 139 -17.87 0.20 7.83
CA HIS A 139 -17.92 1.61 7.48
C HIS A 139 -17.80 1.77 5.97
N ALA A 140 -18.61 2.66 5.39
CA ALA A 140 -18.47 3.11 4.00
C ALA A 140 -17.94 4.55 4.02
N ILE A 141 -16.77 4.76 3.43
CA ILE A 141 -16.09 6.04 3.33
C ILE A 141 -16.15 6.51 1.88
N ASP A 142 -16.70 7.69 1.61
CA ASP A 142 -16.67 8.28 0.26
C ASP A 142 -15.23 8.66 -0.10
N VAL A 143 -14.73 8.08 -1.18
CA VAL A 143 -13.39 8.34 -1.74
C VAL A 143 -13.48 8.81 -3.19
N THR A 144 -14.67 9.23 -3.64
CA THR A 144 -14.92 9.70 -5.00
C THR A 144 -14.02 10.91 -5.30
N GLY A 145 -13.08 10.72 -6.23
CA GLY A 145 -12.11 11.75 -6.62
C GLY A 145 -11.00 11.99 -5.60
N ALA A 146 -10.88 11.17 -4.55
CA ALA A 146 -9.75 11.23 -3.63
C ALA A 146 -8.47 10.72 -4.29
N THR A 147 -7.33 11.19 -3.77
CA THR A 147 -5.99 10.82 -4.21
C THR A 147 -5.40 9.72 -3.33
N ILE A 148 -5.50 9.88 -2.01
CA ILE A 148 -4.98 8.94 -1.02
C ILE A 148 -5.99 8.65 0.09
N ILE A 149 -5.86 7.48 0.67
CA ILE A 149 -6.45 7.14 1.96
C ILE A 149 -5.34 6.74 2.93
N THR A 150 -5.41 7.22 4.17
CA THR A 150 -4.46 6.89 5.23
C THR A 150 -5.21 6.25 6.39
N LEU A 151 -4.78 5.05 6.76
CA LEU A 151 -5.30 4.28 7.89
C LEU A 151 -4.33 4.44 9.07
N VAL A 152 -4.80 5.04 10.16
CA VAL A 152 -3.97 5.40 11.31
C VAL A 152 -4.42 4.62 12.54
N VAL A 153 -3.46 4.05 13.27
CA VAL A 153 -3.65 3.49 14.60
C VAL A 153 -2.69 4.23 15.52
N ASP A 154 -3.23 5.11 16.36
CA ASP A 154 -2.48 5.88 17.35
C ASP A 154 -2.14 4.96 18.55
N GLU A 155 -0.88 5.03 18.99
CA GLU A 155 -0.44 4.53 20.30
C GLU A 155 -0.93 5.49 21.39
N LEU A 156 -1.44 4.95 22.49
CA LEU A 156 -1.97 5.75 23.60
C LEU A 156 -1.13 5.58 24.88
N GLU A 157 -1.14 4.39 25.47
CA GLU A 157 -0.46 4.08 26.75
C GLU A 157 0.59 2.95 26.58
N ASP A 158 0.74 2.05 27.57
CA ASP A 158 1.81 1.04 27.59
C ASP A 158 1.71 0.04 26.42
N LYS A 159 2.88 -0.31 25.86
CA LYS A 159 3.10 -0.78 24.48
C LYS A 159 2.64 -2.21 24.17
N GLY A 160 2.03 -2.87 25.14
CA GLY A 160 1.79 -4.31 25.12
C GLY A 160 0.46 -4.66 24.47
N GLY A 161 0.49 -5.09 23.21
CA GLY A 161 -0.67 -5.71 22.56
C GLY A 161 -1.65 -4.73 21.94
N ASP A 162 -1.15 -3.62 21.40
CA ASP A 162 -1.93 -2.65 20.60
C ASP A 162 -2.14 -3.16 19.17
N HIS A 163 -2.65 -4.40 19.08
CA HIS A 163 -2.93 -5.08 17.83
C HIS A 163 -4.25 -4.56 17.26
N ALA A 164 -4.24 -4.20 15.99
CA ALA A 164 -5.38 -3.63 15.31
C ALA A 164 -5.56 -4.25 13.92
N ASP A 165 -6.81 -4.41 13.53
CA ASP A 165 -7.23 -4.99 12.27
C ASP A 165 -8.01 -3.98 11.44
N TRP A 166 -7.62 -3.86 10.18
CA TRP A 166 -8.42 -3.24 9.13
C TRP A 166 -9.07 -4.36 8.30
N ALA A 167 -10.11 -4.99 8.87
CA ALA A 167 -10.75 -6.13 8.25
C ALA A 167 -11.68 -5.73 7.09
N GLU A 168 -11.80 -6.59 6.08
CA GLU A 168 -12.60 -6.36 4.86
C GLU A 168 -12.31 -5.00 4.21
N ALA A 169 -11.05 -4.54 4.26
CA ALA A 169 -10.62 -3.28 3.69
C ALA A 169 -10.54 -3.34 2.15
N PHE A 170 -11.49 -2.74 1.44
CA PHE A 170 -11.50 -2.69 -0.02
C PHE A 170 -12.17 -1.44 -0.61
N PHE A 171 -11.70 -1.03 -1.77
CA PHE A 171 -12.40 -0.07 -2.62
C PHE A 171 -13.47 -0.73 -3.46
N VAL A 172 -14.54 -0.01 -3.78
CA VAL A 172 -15.50 -0.38 -4.83
C VAL A 172 -15.39 0.62 -5.98
N GLU A 173 -15.05 0.12 -7.16
CA GLU A 173 -14.96 0.92 -8.38
C GLU A 173 -16.32 1.14 -9.04
N GLY A 174 -16.59 2.40 -9.41
CA GLY A 174 -17.66 2.80 -10.31
C GLY A 174 -17.32 2.54 -11.78
N LYS A 175 -18.19 3.01 -12.68
CA LYS A 175 -18.06 2.73 -14.13
C LYS A 175 -16.99 3.59 -14.82
N LYS A 176 -16.73 4.79 -14.33
CA LYS A 176 -15.84 5.79 -14.96
C LYS A 176 -14.80 6.29 -13.95
N ALA A 177 -13.70 6.83 -14.47
CA ALA A 177 -12.70 7.49 -13.64
C ALA A 177 -13.25 8.82 -13.10
N ASN A 178 -12.92 9.12 -11.85
CA ASN A 178 -13.28 10.35 -11.16
C ASN A 178 -12.20 11.40 -11.40
N LYS A 179 -12.60 12.67 -11.47
CA LYS A 179 -11.66 13.79 -11.46
C LYS A 179 -11.10 13.96 -10.04
N PRO A 180 -9.79 14.14 -9.85
CA PRO A 180 -9.22 14.43 -8.54
C PRO A 180 -9.84 15.68 -7.91
N LYS A 181 -10.29 15.57 -6.65
CA LYS A 181 -10.79 16.69 -5.83
C LYS A 181 -9.64 17.59 -5.35
N ASN A 182 -8.46 17.02 -5.15
CA ASN A 182 -7.24 17.74 -4.78
C ASN A 182 -6.14 17.51 -5.85
N PRO A 183 -6.14 18.30 -6.95
CA PRO A 183 -5.17 18.15 -8.03
C PRO A 183 -3.72 18.38 -7.59
N ASP A 184 -3.48 19.27 -6.62
CA ASP A 184 -2.14 19.58 -6.12
C ASP A 184 -1.55 18.41 -5.34
N LEU A 185 -2.37 17.76 -4.50
CA LEU A 185 -1.98 16.53 -3.80
C LEU A 185 -1.71 15.38 -4.79
N MET A 186 -2.54 15.24 -5.83
CA MET A 186 -2.30 14.27 -6.90
C MET A 186 -0.97 14.53 -7.60
N SER A 187 -0.70 15.78 -8.00
CA SER A 187 0.56 16.16 -8.65
C SER A 187 1.78 15.93 -7.74
N LYS A 188 1.66 16.26 -6.45
CA LYS A 188 2.72 16.00 -5.46
C LYS A 188 2.97 14.50 -5.29
N LEU A 189 1.91 13.71 -5.13
CA LEU A 189 2.03 12.25 -5.02
C LEU A 189 2.65 11.65 -6.28
N GLU A 190 2.24 12.10 -7.46
CA GLU A 190 2.81 11.64 -8.73
C GLU A 190 4.30 11.98 -8.81
N SER A 191 4.71 13.18 -8.38
CA SER A 191 6.13 13.56 -8.29
C SER A 191 6.91 12.66 -7.32
N GLU A 192 6.36 12.38 -6.13
CA GLU A 192 6.97 11.49 -5.14
C GLU A 192 7.06 10.03 -5.61
N LEU A 193 6.07 9.59 -6.40
CA LEU A 193 6.04 8.24 -6.98
C LEU A 193 6.86 8.10 -8.26
N ALA A 194 7.22 9.22 -8.88
CA ALA A 194 7.92 9.22 -10.14
C ALA A 194 9.40 8.88 -9.98
N ASP A 195 9.98 8.65 -8.79
CA ASP A 195 11.40 8.25 -8.65
C ASP A 195 12.42 9.19 -9.38
N ASP A 196 12.07 10.47 -9.54
CA ASP A 196 12.71 11.50 -10.37
C ASP A 196 12.67 11.25 -11.89
N GLU A 197 11.77 10.40 -12.39
CA GLU A 197 11.61 10.02 -13.79
C GLU A 197 11.41 11.21 -14.74
N LEU A 198 11.77 11.00 -16.00
CA LEU A 198 11.54 11.97 -17.06
C LEU A 198 10.05 12.12 -17.34
N ALA A 199 9.66 13.34 -17.70
CA ALA A 199 8.30 13.68 -18.11
C ALA A 199 7.99 13.12 -19.51
N GLY A 200 6.75 12.68 -19.71
CA GLY A 200 6.25 12.14 -20.98
C GLY A 200 5.62 10.76 -20.81
N GLU A 201 5.01 10.26 -21.90
CA GLU A 201 4.41 8.93 -21.93
C GLU A 201 5.49 7.84 -21.85
N LYS A 202 5.24 6.84 -21.00
CA LYS A 202 6.21 5.80 -20.68
C LYS A 202 5.55 4.46 -20.38
N VAL A 203 6.30 3.39 -20.64
CA VAL A 203 5.96 2.01 -20.28
C VAL A 203 7.03 1.50 -19.33
N HIS A 204 6.67 1.32 -18.06
CA HIS A 204 7.56 0.73 -17.06
C HIS A 204 7.82 -0.74 -17.36
N LEU A 205 9.08 -1.15 -17.25
CA LEU A 205 9.44 -2.55 -17.37
C LEU A 205 8.77 -3.33 -16.24
N THR A 206 8.18 -4.45 -16.63
CA THR A 206 7.71 -5.51 -15.75
C THR A 206 8.23 -6.81 -16.34
N LYS A 207 8.47 -7.84 -15.52
CA LYS A 207 8.98 -9.13 -16.02
C LYS A 207 8.06 -9.74 -17.08
N GLU A 208 6.77 -9.41 -17.08
CA GLU A 208 5.79 -9.86 -18.07
C GLU A 208 5.99 -9.23 -19.46
N LEU A 209 6.71 -8.11 -19.56
CA LEU A 209 7.10 -7.51 -20.85
C LEU A 209 8.36 -8.14 -21.45
N ALA A 210 9.09 -8.95 -20.68
CA ALA A 210 10.32 -9.56 -21.15
C ALA A 210 10.02 -10.79 -22.03
N SER A 211 10.72 -10.91 -23.18
CA SER A 211 10.70 -12.13 -23.99
C SER A 211 11.56 -13.24 -23.39
N THR A 212 12.53 -12.88 -22.53
CA THR A 212 13.38 -13.81 -21.79
C THR A 212 13.49 -13.34 -20.35
N VAL A 213 13.27 -14.25 -19.40
CA VAL A 213 13.45 -14.03 -17.96
C VAL A 213 14.31 -15.17 -17.41
N ASP A 214 15.60 -14.90 -17.23
CA ASP A 214 16.54 -15.79 -16.58
C ASP A 214 17.20 -15.09 -15.39
N SER A 215 17.11 -15.66 -14.20
CA SER A 215 17.72 -15.11 -12.99
C SER A 215 17.90 -16.24 -12.00
N TYR A 216 19.04 -16.22 -11.28
CA TYR A 216 19.39 -17.26 -10.33
C TYR A 216 18.29 -17.59 -9.30
N TRP A 217 17.55 -16.59 -8.82
CA TRP A 217 16.50 -16.79 -7.83
C TRP A 217 15.09 -16.45 -8.35
N ARG A 218 14.79 -15.15 -8.50
CA ARG A 218 13.49 -14.67 -8.96
C ARG A 218 13.63 -13.27 -9.57
N VAL A 219 12.56 -12.80 -10.18
CA VAL A 219 12.42 -11.40 -10.63
C VAL A 219 11.20 -10.78 -9.96
N MET A 220 11.43 -9.64 -9.30
CA MET A 220 10.42 -8.89 -8.57
C MET A 220 10.09 -7.58 -9.30
N ASN A 221 8.80 -7.34 -9.57
CA ASN A 221 8.35 -6.09 -10.14
C ASN A 221 8.21 -5.04 -9.03
N ASN A 222 8.82 -3.87 -9.22
CA ASN A 222 8.73 -2.70 -8.32
C ASN A 222 9.25 -2.93 -6.89
N GLU A 223 10.02 -4.00 -6.70
CA GLU A 223 10.56 -4.39 -5.40
C GLU A 223 12.02 -4.84 -5.55
N GLY A 224 12.78 -4.72 -4.46
CA GLY A 224 14.06 -5.40 -4.33
C GLY A 224 13.88 -6.92 -4.34
N ILE A 225 14.95 -7.66 -4.61
CA ILE A 225 14.87 -9.11 -4.75
C ILE A 225 14.43 -9.84 -3.47
N GLU A 226 14.69 -9.26 -2.30
CA GLU A 226 14.22 -9.74 -1.00
C GLU A 226 12.77 -9.33 -0.67
N GLY A 227 12.14 -8.53 -1.54
CA GLY A 227 10.89 -7.83 -1.28
C GLY A 227 11.14 -6.41 -0.75
N GLY A 228 10.06 -5.65 -0.59
CA GLY A 228 10.16 -4.24 -0.21
C GLY A 228 10.72 -3.37 -1.33
N LYS A 229 10.93 -2.07 -1.06
CA LYS A 229 11.30 -1.12 -2.11
C LYS A 229 12.73 -1.33 -2.63
N ILE A 230 12.94 -1.03 -3.90
CA ILE A 230 14.28 -0.95 -4.48
C ILE A 230 15.02 0.18 -3.77
N SER A 231 16.24 -0.09 -3.28
CA SER A 231 17.11 0.87 -2.62
C SER A 231 18.50 0.82 -3.24
N LEU A 232 18.95 1.95 -3.79
CA LEU A 232 20.28 2.11 -4.37
C LEU A 232 20.98 3.28 -3.69
N LYS A 233 22.05 3.00 -2.94
CA LYS A 233 22.85 3.99 -2.21
C LYS A 233 21.99 4.91 -1.31
N GLY A 234 20.98 4.34 -0.67
CA GLY A 234 20.03 5.01 0.21
C GLY A 234 18.85 5.68 -0.49
N LYS A 235 18.88 5.84 -1.83
CA LYS A 235 17.71 6.34 -2.59
C LYS A 235 16.73 5.20 -2.83
N LYS A 236 15.46 5.43 -2.48
CA LYS A 236 14.36 4.47 -2.69
C LYS A 236 13.64 4.73 -4.01
N TYR A 237 13.22 3.65 -4.65
CA TYR A 237 12.51 3.65 -5.92
C TYR A 237 11.22 2.83 -5.80
N ASN A 238 10.14 3.36 -6.35
CA ASN A 238 8.82 2.75 -6.46
C ASN A 238 8.67 1.88 -7.70
N LYS A 239 9.52 2.06 -8.72
CA LYS A 239 9.47 1.34 -9.99
C LYS A 239 10.81 0.69 -10.31
N GLY A 240 10.75 -0.42 -11.05
CA GLY A 240 11.92 -1.13 -11.54
C GLY A 240 11.82 -2.64 -11.36
N LEU A 241 12.95 -3.32 -11.47
CA LEU A 241 13.05 -4.77 -11.34
C LEU A 241 14.15 -5.15 -10.34
N GLY A 242 13.83 -5.97 -9.34
CA GLY A 242 14.80 -6.63 -8.47
C GLY A 242 15.17 -8.01 -9.00
N VAL A 243 16.48 -8.32 -9.03
CA VAL A 243 17.02 -9.58 -9.54
C VAL A 243 18.16 -10.09 -8.66
N HIS A 244 18.53 -11.37 -8.83
CA HIS A 244 19.75 -11.96 -8.28
C HIS A 244 20.68 -12.38 -9.42
N ALA A 245 21.98 -12.08 -9.32
CA ALA A 245 22.98 -12.56 -10.29
C ALA A 245 23.21 -14.09 -10.19
N PRO A 246 23.61 -14.78 -11.27
CA PRO A 246 23.53 -14.31 -12.65
C PRO A 246 22.08 -14.06 -13.08
N SER A 247 21.86 -13.03 -13.90
CA SER A 247 20.54 -12.72 -14.49
C SER A 247 20.66 -12.17 -15.90
N THR A 248 19.76 -12.59 -16.78
CA THR A 248 19.55 -12.04 -18.12
C THR A 248 18.05 -11.82 -18.37
N LEU A 249 17.67 -10.57 -18.63
CA LEU A 249 16.32 -10.20 -19.05
C LEU A 249 16.37 -9.59 -20.44
N VAL A 250 15.49 -10.02 -21.35
CA VAL A 250 15.42 -9.47 -22.73
C VAL A 250 14.06 -8.83 -22.93
N PHE A 251 14.05 -7.57 -23.37
CA PHE A 251 12.85 -6.79 -23.64
C PHE A 251 12.77 -6.41 -25.12
N PRO A 252 11.72 -6.80 -25.84
CA PRO A 252 11.43 -6.29 -27.17
C PRO A 252 11.26 -4.77 -27.14
N VAL A 253 11.77 -4.10 -28.18
CA VAL A 253 11.59 -2.67 -28.39
C VAL A 253 10.51 -2.47 -29.45
N GLU A 254 9.39 -1.87 -29.04
CA GLU A 254 8.28 -1.55 -29.94
C GLU A 254 8.59 -0.33 -30.80
N ALA A 255 7.94 -0.22 -31.96
CA ALA A 255 8.22 0.84 -32.94
C ALA A 255 8.04 2.27 -32.41
N ASN A 256 7.21 2.45 -31.38
CA ASN A 256 6.94 3.74 -30.74
C ASN A 256 7.89 4.06 -29.57
N TYR A 257 8.82 3.18 -29.19
CA TYR A 257 9.80 3.45 -28.15
C TYR A 257 10.97 4.26 -28.70
N LYS A 258 11.40 5.29 -27.95
CA LYS A 258 12.50 6.19 -28.33
C LYS A 258 13.68 6.13 -27.39
N GLN A 259 13.42 6.08 -26.09
CA GLN A 259 14.49 5.99 -25.09
C GLN A 259 14.19 4.88 -24.12
N PHE A 260 15.24 4.18 -23.69
CA PHE A 260 15.21 3.32 -22.51
C PHE A 260 15.89 4.07 -21.36
N VAL A 261 15.16 4.27 -20.27
CA VAL A 261 15.65 4.97 -19.09
C VAL A 261 15.73 3.98 -17.94
N VAL A 262 16.85 3.96 -17.23
CA VAL A 262 17.08 3.06 -16.09
C VAL A 262 18.18 3.59 -15.17
N THR A 263 18.11 3.28 -13.88
CA THR A 263 19.21 3.45 -12.94
C THR A 263 19.66 2.07 -12.45
N PRO A 264 20.73 1.49 -13.01
CA PRO A 264 21.28 0.22 -12.53
C PRO A 264 22.04 0.40 -11.22
N GLY A 265 21.97 -0.61 -10.36
CA GLY A 265 22.84 -0.68 -9.17
C GLY A 265 22.69 -1.98 -8.38
N ALA A 266 23.69 -2.23 -7.53
CA ALA A 266 23.62 -3.24 -6.48
C ALA A 266 22.58 -2.79 -5.43
N ASN A 267 21.71 -3.69 -5.00
CA ASN A 267 20.70 -3.36 -4.01
C ASN A 267 21.35 -3.18 -2.64
N ASP A 268 20.92 -2.17 -1.86
CA ASP A 268 21.49 -1.89 -0.54
C ASP A 268 21.28 -3.01 0.48
N SER A 269 20.35 -3.95 0.23
CA SER A 269 20.06 -5.00 1.20
C SER A 269 21.18 -6.02 1.38
N ASN A 270 22.16 -6.10 0.46
CA ASN A 270 23.24 -7.07 0.47
C ASN A 270 24.59 -6.54 -0.07
N GLY A 271 25.63 -7.38 0.01
CA GLY A 271 27.04 -6.97 -0.16
C GLY A 271 27.85 -7.64 -1.27
N GLY A 272 27.23 -8.47 -2.13
CA GLY A 272 27.90 -9.18 -3.22
C GLY A 272 28.55 -8.26 -4.26
N ILE A 273 29.51 -8.79 -5.03
CA ILE A 273 30.13 -8.08 -6.14
C ILE A 273 29.47 -8.51 -7.45
N ILE A 274 28.82 -7.55 -8.10
CA ILE A 274 28.14 -7.78 -9.38
C ILE A 274 28.72 -6.89 -10.47
N ARG A 275 28.50 -7.28 -11.73
CA ARG A 275 28.65 -6.41 -12.90
C ARG A 275 27.33 -6.33 -13.63
N MET A 276 26.87 -5.11 -13.91
CA MET A 276 25.63 -4.85 -14.63
C MET A 276 25.94 -4.36 -16.03
N ARG A 277 25.31 -4.97 -17.04
CA ARG A 277 25.48 -4.62 -18.45
C ARG A 277 24.13 -4.42 -19.13
N ILE A 278 24.08 -3.48 -20.05
CA ILE A 278 22.92 -3.27 -20.93
C ILE A 278 23.40 -3.42 -22.36
N LEU A 279 22.74 -4.28 -23.12
CA LEU A 279 22.98 -4.46 -24.54
C LEU A 279 21.77 -3.96 -25.33
N ILE A 280 22.02 -3.26 -26.44
CA ILE A 280 21.00 -2.84 -27.40
C ILE A 280 21.30 -3.56 -28.71
N ASP A 281 20.38 -4.41 -29.16
CA ASP A 281 20.57 -5.30 -30.32
C ASP A 281 21.89 -6.10 -30.25
N GLY A 282 22.25 -6.55 -29.05
CA GLY A 282 23.47 -7.32 -28.78
C GLY A 282 24.75 -6.49 -28.62
N GLN A 283 24.71 -5.17 -28.84
CA GLN A 283 25.85 -4.28 -28.63
C GLN A 283 25.83 -3.70 -27.21
N GLU A 284 26.95 -3.80 -26.49
CA GLU A 284 27.08 -3.27 -25.13
C GLU A 284 26.96 -1.74 -25.14
N ALA A 285 25.89 -1.23 -24.53
CA ALA A 285 25.60 0.19 -24.38
C ALA A 285 25.95 0.72 -22.98
N TYR A 286 26.06 -0.17 -21.99
CA TYR A 286 26.47 0.15 -20.63
C TYR A 286 27.16 -1.04 -19.97
N ASN A 287 28.14 -0.75 -19.12
CA ASN A 287 28.84 -1.69 -18.27
C ASN A 287 29.29 -0.98 -16.99
N SER A 288 28.83 -1.45 -15.83
CA SER A 288 29.18 -0.84 -14.54
C SER A 288 30.62 -1.14 -14.10
N GLY A 289 31.29 -2.11 -14.71
CA GLY A 289 32.38 -2.84 -14.07
C GLY A 289 31.91 -3.57 -12.80
N ALA A 290 32.85 -4.12 -12.04
CA ALA A 290 32.54 -4.72 -10.74
C ALA A 290 32.12 -3.64 -9.73
N ILE A 291 30.92 -3.77 -9.16
CA ILE A 291 30.34 -2.83 -8.20
C ILE A 291 29.93 -3.53 -6.91
N LYS A 292 30.00 -2.78 -5.80
CA LYS A 292 29.45 -3.14 -4.48
C LYS A 292 28.44 -2.10 -4.04
N SER A 293 27.39 -2.50 -3.34
CA SER A 293 26.36 -1.61 -2.80
C SER A 293 26.92 -0.44 -1.97
N THR A 294 28.00 -0.69 -1.23
CA THR A 294 28.64 0.33 -0.38
C THR A 294 29.47 1.36 -1.14
N LYS A 295 29.99 1.04 -2.33
CA LYS A 295 30.92 1.89 -3.10
C LYS A 295 30.38 2.41 -4.44
N GLN A 296 29.26 1.86 -4.92
CA GLN A 296 28.62 2.29 -6.15
C GLN A 296 28.20 3.76 -6.11
N LYS A 297 28.02 4.32 -7.31
CA LYS A 297 27.36 5.59 -7.57
C LYS A 297 26.28 5.34 -8.62
N PRO A 298 25.04 5.02 -8.21
CA PRO A 298 23.97 4.75 -9.15
C PRO A 298 23.69 6.01 -9.97
N GLU A 299 23.71 5.87 -11.30
CA GLU A 299 23.45 6.96 -12.23
C GLU A 299 22.32 6.59 -13.17
N ARG A 300 21.43 7.55 -13.44
CA ARG A 300 20.40 7.36 -14.44
C ARG A 300 21.02 7.35 -15.83
N LEU A 301 20.70 6.31 -16.58
CA LEU A 301 21.01 6.16 -17.99
C LEU A 301 19.78 6.51 -18.81
N VAL A 302 20.00 7.19 -19.93
CA VAL A 302 19.00 7.46 -20.97
C VAL A 302 19.61 7.00 -22.28
N LEU A 303 19.14 5.86 -22.80
CA LEU A 303 19.71 5.18 -23.95
C LEU A 303 18.76 5.27 -25.14
N ASP A 304 19.27 5.62 -26.32
CA ASP A 304 18.47 5.66 -27.56
C ASP A 304 18.14 4.24 -28.03
N VAL A 305 16.85 3.97 -28.18
CA VAL A 305 16.32 2.69 -28.67
C VAL A 305 15.43 2.86 -29.90
N ALA A 306 15.38 4.05 -30.50
CA ALA A 306 14.57 4.29 -31.67
C ALA A 306 14.97 3.35 -32.83
N GLY A 307 14.02 2.53 -33.29
CA GLY A 307 14.24 1.58 -34.38
C GLY A 307 15.11 0.38 -34.03
N LYS A 308 15.42 0.17 -32.74
CA LYS A 308 16.10 -1.04 -32.24
C LYS A 308 15.10 -2.18 -32.05
N LYS A 309 15.60 -3.40 -31.88
CA LYS A 309 14.77 -4.61 -31.74
C LYS A 309 14.63 -5.05 -30.29
N GLN A 310 15.70 -4.96 -29.50
CA GLN A 310 15.68 -5.42 -28.12
C GLN A 310 16.68 -4.68 -27.23
N VAL A 311 16.33 -4.59 -25.94
CA VAL A 311 17.24 -4.27 -24.84
C VAL A 311 17.47 -5.54 -24.02
N THR A 312 18.72 -5.87 -23.73
CA THR A 312 19.09 -6.99 -22.86
C THR A 312 19.75 -6.45 -21.61
N LEU A 313 19.23 -6.83 -20.45
CA LEU A 313 19.71 -6.45 -19.13
C LEU A 313 20.42 -7.64 -18.50
N ILE A 314 21.70 -7.49 -18.19
CA ILE A 314 22.54 -8.59 -17.70
C ILE A 314 23.13 -8.19 -16.34
N VAL A 315 23.11 -9.12 -15.40
CA VAL A 315 23.83 -9.04 -14.14
C VAL A 315 24.71 -10.27 -14.02
N ASP A 316 26.02 -10.06 -13.99
CA ASP A 316 27.03 -11.10 -13.77
C ASP A 316 27.49 -11.08 -12.30
N GLU A 317 27.85 -12.25 -11.78
CA GLU A 317 28.57 -12.45 -10.51
C GLU A 317 30.07 -12.27 -10.75
N GLU A 318 30.77 -11.57 -9.86
CA GLU A 318 32.18 -11.17 -10.08
C GLU A 318 33.17 -11.71 -9.05
N ASP A 319 32.70 -12.18 -7.88
CA ASP A 319 33.55 -12.69 -6.80
C ASP A 319 33.51 -14.22 -6.64
N GLY A 320 32.65 -14.91 -7.40
CA GLY A 320 32.50 -16.36 -7.32
C GLY A 320 31.74 -16.85 -6.08
N GLU A 321 31.12 -15.93 -5.34
CA GLU A 321 30.22 -16.21 -4.24
C GLU A 321 28.79 -15.76 -4.57
N ARG A 322 27.86 -16.70 -4.70
CA ARG A 322 26.43 -16.41 -4.97
C ARG A 322 25.69 -15.72 -3.81
N GLY A 323 26.39 -15.33 -2.76
CA GLY A 323 25.80 -14.80 -1.54
C GLY A 323 25.57 -13.30 -1.64
N GLY A 324 24.32 -12.88 -1.85
CA GLY A 324 23.95 -11.47 -1.75
C GLY A 324 24.24 -10.64 -3.00
N ASP A 325 24.27 -11.28 -4.18
CA ASP A 325 24.39 -10.63 -5.50
C ASP A 325 23.07 -10.01 -5.95
N HIS A 326 22.50 -9.21 -5.07
CA HIS A 326 21.21 -8.57 -5.27
C HIS A 326 21.40 -7.31 -6.10
N ALA A 327 20.70 -7.23 -7.22
CA ALA A 327 20.76 -6.10 -8.12
C ALA A 327 19.38 -5.52 -8.38
N SER A 328 19.33 -4.27 -8.82
CA SER A 328 18.07 -3.66 -9.24
C SER A 328 18.26 -2.77 -10.46
N TRP A 329 17.31 -2.90 -11.39
CA TRP A 329 17.11 -1.99 -12.52
C TRP A 329 16.04 -0.97 -12.10
N ALA A 330 16.44 0.04 -11.35
CA ALA A 330 15.54 1.02 -10.75
C ALA A 330 15.01 2.02 -11.78
N SER A 331 13.74 2.44 -11.65
CA SER A 331 13.04 3.28 -12.62
C SER A 331 13.29 2.88 -14.07
N ALA A 332 13.17 1.59 -14.37
CA ALA A 332 13.36 1.07 -15.72
C ALA A 332 12.08 1.26 -16.54
N TYR A 333 12.13 2.03 -17.63
CA TYR A 333 11.00 2.25 -18.54
C TYR A 333 11.45 2.61 -19.96
N PHE A 334 10.56 2.36 -20.92
CA PHE A 334 10.64 2.94 -22.26
C PHE A 334 9.85 4.24 -22.32
N MET A 335 10.45 5.28 -22.89
CA MET A 335 9.76 6.51 -23.28
C MET A 335 9.15 6.35 -24.66
N LEU A 336 7.89 6.76 -24.80
CA LEU A 336 7.17 6.71 -26.07
C LEU A 336 7.46 7.97 -26.88
N SER A 337 7.48 7.85 -28.20
CA SER A 337 7.36 9.02 -29.08
C SER A 337 6.02 9.69 -28.78
N GLY A 338 6.05 10.89 -28.18
CA GLY A 338 4.84 11.63 -27.85
C GLY A 338 3.87 11.65 -29.03
N GLY A 339 2.68 11.11 -28.81
CA GLY A 339 1.62 11.10 -29.83
C GLY A 339 1.01 12.49 -29.94
N THR A 340 1.60 13.38 -30.74
CA THR A 340 0.79 14.40 -31.38
C THR A 340 0.06 13.75 -32.55
N LYS A 341 -1.23 13.45 -32.32
CA LYS A 341 -2.24 13.47 -33.38
C LYS A 341 -3.29 14.50 -33.01
#